data_AF-A0A1B6Z9M1-F1
#
_entry.id   AF-A0A1B6Z9M1-F1
#
_cell.length_a   1.000
_cell.length_b   1.000
_cell.length_c   1.000
_cell.angle_alpha   90.00
_cell.angle_beta   90.00
_cell.angle_gamma   90.00
#
_symmetry.space_group_name_H-M   'P 1'
#
loop_
_entity.id
_entity.type
_entity.pdbx_description
1 polymer ?
#
loop_
_entity_poly.entity_id
_entity_poly.type
_entity_poly.pdbx_seq_one_letter_code
_entity_poly.pdbx_strand_id
1 'polypeptide(L)'
;MANQKYPFTDARGISPATSKTQVPAAPGGDKPLDAHGHDPDDYDWIAVPRRRRADGWTPEKQRAFIETLADSGSVVGAARAVGLSKQSAYALRRSKGAEGFAAAWDAAIGQASRLLADVAFDRALNGSEQHVIDKEGNHIYTHMKTNDRLLMFLLRAHQPHLYGRGAERIRSMDQAGRDGGCEVADAIEKLVPAVPENPEKMLDQGREQSEDDPSIELPDDGK
;
A
#
# COMPACT_ATOMS: atom_id res chain seq x y z
N MET A 1 -63.89 48.16 -17.12
CA MET A 1 -63.19 47.04 -16.44
C MET A 1 -61.94 47.65 -15.81
N ALA A 2 -62.01 48.11 -14.56
CA ALA A 2 -61.59 47.38 -13.33
C ALA A 2 -60.12 46.91 -13.45
N ASN A 3 -59.14 47.24 -12.59
CA ASN A 3 -59.07 47.67 -11.19
C ASN A 3 -57.64 48.28 -11.01
N GLN A 4 -57.44 49.48 -10.44
CA GLN A 4 -57.38 49.78 -9.00
C GLN A 4 -55.94 49.68 -8.39
N LYS A 5 -55.37 50.86 -8.08
CA LYS A 5 -54.52 51.24 -6.91
C LYS A 5 -53.12 50.62 -6.78
N TYR A 6 -52.04 51.39 -6.62
CA TYR A 6 -51.74 52.30 -5.50
C TYR A 6 -50.66 53.35 -5.88
N PRO A 7 -50.40 54.42 -5.08
CA PRO A 7 -50.36 55.81 -5.56
C PRO A 7 -49.06 56.59 -5.22
N PHE A 8 -48.96 57.80 -5.80
CA PHE A 8 -48.60 59.11 -5.18
C PHE A 8 -47.64 59.07 -3.96
N THR A 9 -46.42 59.62 -3.97
CA THR A 9 -45.97 61.03 -3.73
C THR A 9 -44.56 60.93 -3.13
N ASP A 10 -43.63 61.88 -3.03
CA ASP A 10 -43.48 63.30 -3.32
C ASP A 10 -41.96 63.54 -3.45
N ALA A 11 -41.59 64.61 -4.12
CA ALA A 11 -40.25 65.14 -4.17
C ALA A 11 -39.86 65.81 -2.85
N ARG A 12 -38.55 65.83 -2.59
CA ARG A 12 -37.82 66.87 -1.83
C ARG A 12 -38.16 67.01 -0.33
N GLY A 13 -37.19 66.67 0.52
CA GLY A 13 -37.21 67.20 1.89
C GLY A 13 -36.23 66.60 2.87
N ILE A 14 -34.95 66.98 2.74
CA ILE A 14 -34.06 67.34 3.87
C ILE A 14 -33.44 66.17 4.67
N SER A 15 -32.14 65.99 4.43
CA SER A 15 -31.14 65.37 5.32
C SER A 15 -31.06 66.01 6.71
N PRO A 16 -30.38 65.34 7.65
CA PRO A 16 -29.24 65.99 8.32
C PRO A 16 -28.00 65.07 8.27
N ALA A 17 -26.84 65.56 7.83
CA ALA A 17 -25.82 66.20 8.67
C ALA A 17 -25.29 65.23 9.75
N THR A 18 -24.00 64.88 9.86
CA THR A 18 -22.77 65.63 9.64
C THR A 18 -21.60 64.63 9.62
N SER A 19 -20.70 64.74 8.66
CA SER A 19 -19.25 64.63 8.91
C SER A 19 -18.53 65.26 7.73
N LYS A 20 -18.25 66.55 7.87
CA LYS A 20 -17.17 67.22 7.14
C LYS A 20 -15.88 66.51 7.53
N THR A 21 -15.05 66.18 6.55
CA THR A 21 -13.75 66.85 6.36
C THR A 21 -13.25 66.47 4.97
N GLN A 22 -13.40 67.42 4.06
CA GLN A 22 -12.63 67.47 2.83
C GLN A 22 -11.42 68.36 3.08
N VAL A 23 -10.29 68.03 2.44
CA VAL A 23 -9.27 68.89 1.78
C VAL A 23 -8.01 68.02 1.57
N PRO A 24 -7.21 68.14 0.48
CA PRO A 24 -7.46 68.67 -0.86
C PRO A 24 -7.07 67.68 -1.99
N ALA A 25 -7.58 67.94 -3.20
CA ALA A 25 -7.08 67.33 -4.43
C ALA A 25 -5.74 67.94 -4.85
N ALA A 26 -4.75 67.08 -5.13
CA ALA A 26 -3.72 67.19 -6.19
C ALA A 26 -2.83 65.92 -6.18
N PRO A 27 -2.03 65.62 -7.21
CA PRO A 27 -2.47 65.08 -8.49
C PRO A 27 -1.72 63.76 -8.82
N GLY A 28 -2.35 62.89 -9.60
CA GLY A 28 -1.62 61.83 -10.30
C GLY A 28 -1.25 60.62 -9.43
N GLY A 29 -1.42 59.46 -10.04
CA GLY A 29 -1.14 58.18 -9.44
C GLY A 29 -2.08 57.19 -10.07
N ASP A 30 -1.84 56.88 -11.34
CA ASP A 30 -2.35 55.65 -11.94
C ASP A 30 -2.00 54.53 -10.98
N LYS A 31 -2.98 54.05 -10.20
CA LYS A 31 -2.83 52.77 -9.53
C LYS A 31 -2.55 51.78 -10.65
N PRO A 32 -1.48 50.97 -10.60
CA PRO A 32 -1.24 49.98 -11.62
C PRO A 32 -2.31 48.92 -11.45
N LEU A 33 -3.45 49.13 -12.10
CA LEU A 33 -4.31 48.03 -12.52
C LEU A 33 -3.39 47.11 -13.31
N ASP A 34 -3.38 45.84 -12.95
CA ASP A 34 -2.63 44.84 -13.70
C ASP A 34 -3.12 44.80 -15.16
N ALA A 35 -2.42 44.07 -16.03
CA ALA A 35 -2.78 43.94 -17.44
C ALA A 35 -4.20 43.36 -17.70
N HIS A 36 -4.96 43.05 -16.64
CA HIS A 36 -6.30 42.50 -16.67
C HIS A 36 -7.35 43.37 -15.97
N GLY A 37 -6.99 44.58 -15.51
CA GLY A 37 -7.94 45.54 -14.94
C GLY A 37 -8.37 45.25 -13.50
N HIS A 38 -7.61 44.44 -12.75
CA HIS A 38 -7.90 44.14 -11.35
C HIS A 38 -7.05 45.00 -10.39
N ASP A 39 -7.69 45.53 -9.34
CA ASP A 39 -7.00 46.20 -8.21
C ASP A 39 -6.40 45.10 -7.30
N PRO A 40 -5.06 45.04 -7.15
CA PRO A 40 -4.40 44.04 -6.31
C PRO A 40 -4.76 44.15 -4.81
N ASP A 41 -5.25 45.30 -4.36
CA ASP A 41 -5.69 45.50 -2.97
C ASP A 41 -7.09 44.91 -2.68
N ASP A 42 -7.82 44.49 -3.73
CA ASP A 42 -9.19 43.93 -3.67
C ASP A 42 -9.22 42.38 -3.81
N TYR A 43 -8.05 41.72 -3.79
CA TYR A 43 -7.97 40.26 -3.77
C TYR A 43 -8.29 39.70 -2.38
N ASP A 44 -9.58 39.47 -2.10
CA ASP A 44 -9.98 38.65 -0.96
C ASP A 44 -9.83 37.16 -1.32
N TRP A 45 -8.65 36.59 -1.02
CA TRP A 45 -8.40 35.17 -1.24
C TRP A 45 -9.18 34.33 -0.21
N ILE A 46 -10.37 33.90 -0.59
CA ILE A 46 -11.18 32.97 0.20
C ILE A 46 -10.69 31.54 -0.06
N ALA A 47 -9.99 30.96 0.92
CA ALA A 47 -9.56 29.57 0.87
C ALA A 47 -10.77 28.63 0.71
N VAL A 48 -10.82 27.88 -0.40
CA VAL A 48 -11.89 26.90 -0.67
C VAL A 48 -11.92 25.85 0.45
N PRO A 49 -13.01 25.76 1.24
CA PRO A 49 -13.10 24.77 2.30
C PRO A 49 -13.15 23.37 1.69
N ARG A 50 -12.08 22.58 1.85
CA ARG A 50 -12.09 21.19 1.39
C ARG A 50 -12.87 20.34 2.39
N ARG A 51 -13.91 19.66 1.89
CA ARG A 51 -14.69 18.66 2.62
C ARG A 51 -13.77 17.58 3.23
N ARG A 52 -13.84 17.39 4.56
CA ARG A 52 -13.22 16.25 5.25
C ARG A 52 -13.96 14.98 4.77
N ARG A 53 -13.33 14.17 3.90
CA ARG A 53 -13.97 12.99 3.30
C ARG A 53 -13.88 11.81 4.28
N ALA A 54 -15.03 11.22 4.59
CA ALA A 54 -15.15 10.02 5.42
C ALA A 54 -14.60 8.75 4.73
N ASP A 55 -14.39 8.80 3.41
CA ASP A 55 -14.00 7.65 2.58
C ASP A 55 -12.47 7.43 2.49
N GLY A 56 -11.71 8.20 3.28
CA GLY A 56 -10.25 8.25 3.21
C GLY A 56 -9.53 7.07 3.88
N TRP A 57 -8.31 7.34 4.31
CA TRP A 57 -7.48 6.39 5.05
C TRP A 57 -8.01 6.20 6.47
N THR A 58 -8.73 5.10 6.70
CA THR A 58 -9.06 4.64 8.05
C THR A 58 -7.92 3.78 8.62
N PRO A 59 -7.82 3.60 9.94
CA PRO A 59 -6.82 2.71 10.55
C PRO A 59 -6.89 1.28 10.00
N GLU A 60 -8.09 0.76 9.74
CA GLU A 60 -8.30 -0.59 9.19
C GLU A 60 -7.75 -0.69 7.77
N LYS A 61 -8.00 0.33 6.94
CA LYS A 61 -7.41 0.39 5.59
C LYS A 61 -5.89 0.52 5.63
N GLN A 62 -5.33 1.28 6.59
CA GLN A 62 -3.88 1.36 6.76
C GLN A 62 -3.29 -0.02 7.08
N ARG A 63 -3.89 -0.74 8.03
CA ARG A 63 -3.46 -2.09 8.39
C ARG A 63 -3.57 -3.07 7.23
N ALA A 64 -4.74 -3.16 6.60
CA ALA A 64 -4.96 -4.06 5.47
C ALA A 64 -4.02 -3.75 4.28
N PHE A 65 -3.72 -2.47 4.05
CA PHE A 65 -2.75 -2.07 3.04
C PHE A 65 -1.35 -2.58 3.38
N ILE A 66 -0.89 -2.43 4.63
CA ILE A 66 0.44 -2.88 5.06
C ILE A 66 0.56 -4.41 5.02
N GLU A 67 -0.47 -5.13 5.48
CA GLU A 67 -0.53 -6.60 5.40
C GLU A 67 -0.44 -7.07 3.94
N THR A 68 -1.29 -6.54 3.06
CA THR A 68 -1.26 -6.88 1.63
C THR A 68 0.07 -6.51 0.97
N LEU A 69 0.70 -5.41 1.40
CA LEU A 69 2.01 -5.00 0.90
C LEU A 69 3.12 -5.95 1.35
N ALA A 70 3.07 -6.44 2.59
CA ALA A 70 4.05 -7.37 3.13
C ALA A 70 3.99 -8.73 2.42
N ASP A 71 2.78 -9.17 2.04
CA ASP A 71 2.57 -10.45 1.35
C ASP A 71 2.90 -10.39 -0.14
N SER A 72 2.61 -9.27 -0.80
CA SER A 72 2.72 -9.17 -2.27
C SER A 72 3.90 -8.34 -2.79
N GLY A 73 4.43 -7.42 -1.98
CA GLY A 73 5.40 -6.40 -2.42
C GLY A 73 4.87 -5.39 -3.45
N SER A 74 3.59 -5.46 -3.81
CA SER A 74 3.00 -4.62 -4.86
C SER A 74 2.19 -3.48 -4.28
N VAL A 75 2.73 -2.27 -4.34
CA VAL A 75 2.02 -1.04 -3.91
C VAL A 75 0.72 -0.82 -4.68
N VAL A 76 0.69 -1.17 -5.98
CA VAL A 76 -0.52 -1.05 -6.80
C VAL A 76 -1.56 -2.09 -6.38
N GLY A 77 -1.12 -3.33 -6.12
CA GLY A 77 -1.99 -4.40 -5.63
C GLY A 77 -2.59 -4.06 -4.26
N ALA A 78 -1.74 -3.68 -3.31
CA ALA A 78 -2.16 -3.28 -1.97
C ALA A 78 -3.12 -2.08 -1.98
N ALA A 79 -2.86 -1.06 -2.80
CA ALA A 79 -3.76 0.09 -2.93
C ALA A 79 -5.13 -0.32 -3.49
N ARG A 80 -5.15 -1.18 -4.51
CA ARG A 80 -6.39 -1.72 -5.07
C ARG A 80 -7.17 -2.55 -4.05
N ALA A 81 -6.49 -3.35 -3.24
CA ALA A 81 -7.13 -4.18 -2.21
C ALA A 81 -7.91 -3.35 -1.17
N VAL A 82 -7.42 -2.15 -0.84
CA VAL A 82 -8.11 -1.23 0.09
C VAL A 82 -9.01 -0.19 -0.59
N GLY A 83 -9.21 -0.31 -1.91
CA GLY A 83 -10.04 0.58 -2.70
C GLY A 83 -9.48 2.01 -2.85
N LEU A 84 -8.16 2.19 -2.73
CA LEU A 84 -7.48 3.49 -2.81
C LEU A 84 -6.50 3.55 -3.98
N SER A 85 -6.09 4.77 -4.34
CA SER A 85 -5.10 4.97 -5.39
C SER A 85 -3.67 4.88 -4.85
N LYS A 86 -2.73 4.36 -5.65
CA LYS A 86 -1.31 4.37 -5.30
C LYS A 86 -0.80 5.77 -4.92
N GLN A 87 -1.30 6.80 -5.59
CA GLN A 87 -0.93 8.20 -5.33
C GLN A 87 -1.38 8.64 -3.93
N SER A 88 -2.59 8.25 -3.51
CA SER A 88 -3.09 8.54 -2.17
C SER A 88 -2.31 7.82 -1.06
N ALA A 89 -1.78 6.63 -1.34
CA ALA A 89 -0.90 5.89 -0.43
C ALA A 89 0.43 6.62 -0.21
N TYR A 90 1.07 7.08 -1.29
CA TYR A 90 2.27 7.91 -1.19
C TYR A 90 2.00 9.27 -0.53
N ALA A 91 0.82 9.86 -0.75
CA ALA A 91 0.43 11.09 -0.08
C ALA A 91 0.29 10.89 1.44
N LEU A 92 -0.33 9.80 1.89
CA LEU A 92 -0.43 9.44 3.30
C LEU A 92 0.96 9.24 3.91
N ARG A 93 1.84 8.47 3.25
CA ARG A 93 3.20 8.22 3.74
C ARG A 93 4.01 9.50 4.00
N ARG A 94 3.78 10.57 3.23
CA ARG A 94 4.46 11.86 3.38
C ARG A 94 3.72 12.86 4.28
N SER A 95 2.55 12.49 4.80
CA SER A 95 1.75 13.39 5.64
C SER A 95 2.35 13.52 7.04
N LYS A 96 2.16 14.69 7.66
CA LYS A 96 2.63 14.94 9.03
C LYS A 96 1.94 13.99 10.01
N GLY A 97 2.72 13.31 10.85
CA GLY A 97 2.21 12.33 11.82
C GLY A 97 2.05 10.90 11.27
N ALA A 98 2.38 10.64 10.00
CA ALA A 98 2.35 9.30 9.42
C ALA A 98 3.65 8.49 9.60
N GLU A 99 4.48 8.85 10.58
CA GLU A 99 5.78 8.22 10.83
C GLU A 99 5.65 6.72 11.12
N GLY A 100 4.67 6.33 11.94
CA GLY A 100 4.39 4.91 12.20
C GLY A 100 3.95 4.14 10.95
N PHE A 101 3.15 4.76 10.08
CA PHE A 101 2.74 4.16 8.81
C PHE A 101 3.93 4.02 7.85
N ALA A 102 4.82 5.02 7.79
CA ALA A 102 6.02 4.95 6.97
C ALA A 102 6.98 3.85 7.45
N ALA A 103 7.18 3.72 8.77
CA ALA A 103 7.99 2.65 9.34
C ALA A 103 7.40 1.25 9.05
N ALA A 104 6.08 1.10 9.21
CA ALA A 104 5.38 -0.14 8.88
C ALA A 104 5.48 -0.48 7.38
N TRP A 105 5.42 0.53 6.51
CA TRP A 105 5.61 0.35 5.07
C TRP A 105 7.00 -0.16 4.74
N ASP A 106 8.04 0.44 5.32
CA ASP A 106 9.42 0.03 5.06
C ASP A 106 9.69 -1.38 5.60
N ALA A 107 9.12 -1.74 6.76
CA ALA A 107 9.15 -3.11 7.27
C ALA A 107 8.45 -4.10 6.32
N ALA A 108 7.26 -3.75 5.80
CA ALA A 108 6.52 -4.57 4.85
C ALA A 108 7.31 -4.80 3.55
N ILE A 109 7.95 -3.77 3.00
CA ILE A 109 8.84 -3.91 1.83
C ILE A 109 10.03 -4.80 2.15
N GLY A 110 10.61 -4.69 3.35
CA GLY A 110 11.71 -5.55 3.79
C GLY A 110 11.31 -7.01 4.02
N GLN A 111 10.03 -7.30 4.26
CA GLN A 111 9.49 -8.66 4.27
C GLN A 111 9.25 -9.16 2.84
N ALA A 112 8.54 -8.37 2.03
CA ALA A 112 8.23 -8.73 0.65
C ALA A 112 9.48 -8.92 -0.23
N SER A 113 10.58 -8.23 0.08
CA SER A 113 11.85 -8.42 -0.62
C SER A 113 12.45 -9.82 -0.43
N ARG A 114 12.18 -10.48 0.71
CA ARG A 114 12.60 -11.87 0.95
C ARG A 114 11.81 -12.82 0.07
N LEU A 115 10.49 -12.63 0.00
CA LEU A 115 9.62 -13.38 -0.92
C LEU A 115 10.06 -13.17 -2.38
N LEU A 116 10.45 -11.95 -2.75
CA LEU A 116 10.95 -11.65 -4.09
C LEU A 116 12.25 -12.42 -4.39
N ALA A 117 13.13 -12.60 -3.40
CA ALA A 117 14.34 -13.41 -3.55
C ALA A 117 13.97 -14.88 -3.79
N ASP A 118 13.07 -15.45 -2.99
CA ASP A 118 12.63 -16.84 -3.16
C ASP A 118 12.02 -17.09 -4.54
N VAL A 119 11.13 -16.19 -4.99
CA VAL A 119 10.53 -16.25 -6.33
C VAL A 119 11.57 -16.04 -7.43
N ALA A 120 12.60 -15.20 -7.20
CA ALA A 120 13.68 -15.02 -8.16
C ALA A 120 14.55 -16.29 -8.27
N PHE A 121 14.84 -16.97 -7.16
CA PHE A 121 15.53 -18.26 -7.17
C PHE A 121 14.73 -19.32 -7.92
N ASP A 122 13.44 -19.46 -7.61
CA ASP A 122 12.56 -20.39 -8.31
C ASP A 122 12.55 -20.13 -9.83
N ARG A 123 12.37 -18.87 -10.25
CA ARG A 123 12.40 -18.49 -11.67
C ARG A 123 13.76 -18.67 -12.33
N ALA A 124 14.86 -18.53 -11.60
CA ALA A 124 16.19 -18.75 -12.14
C ALA A 124 16.48 -20.23 -12.35
N LEU A 125 15.96 -21.11 -11.47
CA LEU A 125 16.15 -22.55 -11.52
C LEU A 125 15.17 -23.23 -12.50
N ASN A 126 13.88 -22.91 -12.40
CA ASN A 126 12.81 -23.56 -13.15
C ASN A 126 12.44 -22.81 -14.44
N GLY A 127 12.93 -21.58 -14.61
CA GLY A 127 12.53 -20.69 -15.69
C GLY A 127 11.17 -20.04 -15.44
N SER A 128 10.74 -19.18 -16.37
CA SER A 128 9.41 -18.56 -16.35
C SER A 128 8.60 -18.97 -17.56
N GLU A 129 7.31 -19.22 -17.36
CA GLU A 129 6.35 -19.44 -18.43
C GLU A 129 6.20 -18.17 -19.28
N GLN A 130 6.49 -18.25 -20.58
CA GLN A 130 6.23 -17.16 -21.52
C GLN A 130 5.18 -17.61 -22.54
N HIS A 131 4.09 -16.83 -22.61
CA HIS A 131 3.08 -16.97 -23.65
C HIS A 131 3.54 -16.21 -24.89
N VAL A 132 3.68 -16.90 -26.00
CA VAL A 132 3.93 -16.26 -27.30
C VAL A 132 2.58 -15.91 -27.90
N ILE A 133 2.37 -14.60 -28.11
CA ILE A 133 1.15 -14.04 -28.66
C ILE A 133 1.44 -13.58 -30.09
N ASP A 134 0.53 -13.89 -31.02
CA ASP A 134 0.62 -13.39 -32.39
C ASP A 134 0.36 -11.88 -32.48
N LYS A 135 0.68 -11.26 -33.62
CA LYS A 135 0.37 -9.86 -33.93
C LYS A 135 -1.11 -9.53 -33.80
N GLU A 136 -1.96 -10.54 -33.89
CA GLU A 136 -3.42 -10.45 -33.78
C GLU A 136 -3.94 -10.64 -32.35
N GLY A 137 -3.06 -10.89 -31.37
CA GLY A 137 -3.44 -11.07 -29.96
C GLY A 137 -3.80 -12.52 -29.58
N ASN A 138 -3.72 -13.46 -30.51
CA ASN A 138 -4.02 -14.87 -30.27
C ASN A 138 -2.85 -15.59 -29.57
N HIS A 139 -3.14 -16.38 -28.53
CA HIS A 139 -2.13 -17.24 -27.87
C HIS A 139 -1.76 -18.40 -28.79
N ILE A 140 -0.49 -18.50 -29.16
CA ILE A 140 -0.01 -19.52 -30.11
C ILE A 140 0.45 -20.77 -29.35
N TYR A 141 1.37 -20.58 -28.40
CA TYR A 141 1.87 -21.64 -27.53
C TYR A 141 2.54 -21.05 -26.28
N THR A 142 2.71 -21.91 -25.29
CA THR A 142 3.47 -21.64 -24.07
C THR A 142 4.84 -22.28 -24.19
N HIS A 143 5.90 -21.55 -23.83
CA HIS A 143 7.22 -22.15 -23.62
C HIS A 143 7.86 -21.67 -22.31
N MET A 144 8.64 -22.55 -21.68
CA MET A 144 9.43 -22.21 -20.50
C MET A 144 10.73 -21.53 -20.96
N LYS A 145 10.99 -20.32 -20.44
CA LYS A 145 12.21 -19.57 -20.72
C LYS A 145 13.03 -19.36 -19.46
N THR A 146 14.23 -19.91 -19.46
CA THR A 146 15.23 -19.65 -18.43
C THR A 146 15.81 -18.24 -18.61
N ASN A 147 15.97 -17.51 -17.51
CA ASN A 147 16.57 -16.17 -17.52
C ASN A 147 17.98 -16.21 -16.94
N ASP A 148 18.97 -16.48 -17.79
CA ASP A 148 20.36 -16.63 -17.38
C ASP A 148 20.95 -15.34 -16.77
N ARG A 149 20.40 -14.16 -17.11
CA ARG A 149 20.79 -12.90 -16.48
C ARG A 149 20.33 -12.83 -15.02
N LEU A 150 19.13 -13.33 -14.73
CA LEU A 150 18.63 -13.44 -13.36
C LEU A 150 19.47 -14.44 -12.56
N LEU A 151 19.77 -15.61 -13.15
CA LEU A 151 20.64 -16.61 -12.54
C LEU A 151 22.03 -16.03 -12.20
N MET A 152 22.68 -15.38 -13.18
CA MET A 152 23.99 -14.76 -12.96
C MET A 152 23.95 -13.61 -11.95
N PHE A 153 22.86 -12.83 -11.92
CA PHE A 153 22.65 -11.78 -10.92
C PHE A 153 22.60 -12.36 -9.50
N LEU A 154 21.83 -13.43 -9.30
CA LEU A 154 21.70 -14.11 -8.00
C LEU A 154 23.02 -14.74 -7.55
N LEU A 155 23.73 -15.43 -8.45
CA LEU A 155 25.06 -16.01 -8.16
C LEU A 155 26.05 -14.93 -7.72
N ARG A 156 26.03 -13.77 -8.38
CA ARG A 156 26.90 -12.64 -8.02
C ARG A 156 26.55 -12.02 -6.67
N ALA A 157 25.27 -11.96 -6.32
CA ALA A 157 24.80 -11.41 -5.05
C ALA A 157 25.12 -12.31 -3.86
N HIS A 158 24.97 -13.64 -4.00
CA HIS A 158 25.14 -14.60 -2.90
C HIS A 158 26.53 -15.24 -2.84
N GLN A 159 27.24 -15.32 -3.96
CA GLN A 159 28.60 -15.88 -4.04
C GLN A 159 29.57 -14.90 -4.72
N PRO A 160 29.75 -13.68 -4.16
CA PRO A 160 30.60 -12.65 -4.76
C PRO A 160 32.08 -13.08 -4.83
N HIS A 161 32.55 -13.98 -3.97
CA HIS A 161 33.91 -14.52 -4.00
C HIS A 161 34.19 -15.42 -5.21
N LEU A 162 33.15 -16.09 -5.76
CA LEU A 162 33.26 -16.97 -6.93
C LEU A 162 32.83 -16.30 -8.24
N TYR A 163 31.90 -15.34 -8.18
CA TYR A 163 31.24 -14.75 -9.37
C TYR A 163 31.25 -13.20 -9.38
N GLY A 164 31.89 -12.56 -8.41
CA GLY A 164 32.09 -11.11 -8.37
C GLY A 164 33.08 -10.61 -9.42
N ARG A 165 33.13 -9.29 -9.63
CA ARG A 165 34.16 -8.68 -10.50
C ARG A 165 35.52 -8.84 -9.80
N GLY A 166 36.36 -9.76 -10.28
CA GLY A 166 37.68 -10.08 -9.71
C GLY A 166 37.86 -11.48 -9.13
N ALA A 167 36.83 -12.35 -9.20
CA ALA A 167 36.82 -13.70 -8.61
C ALA A 167 37.83 -14.71 -9.20
N GLU A 168 38.44 -14.38 -10.35
CA GLU A 168 39.40 -15.24 -11.06
C GLU A 168 40.64 -15.58 -10.22
N ARG A 169 41.00 -14.72 -9.23
CA ARG A 169 42.13 -14.96 -8.31
C ARG A 169 41.79 -15.84 -7.10
N ILE A 170 40.51 -16.00 -6.74
CA ILE A 170 40.09 -16.72 -5.51
C ILE A 170 39.73 -18.17 -5.82
N ARG A 171 39.20 -18.47 -7.01
CA ARG A 171 38.85 -19.86 -7.43
C ARG A 171 40.02 -20.84 -7.31
N SER A 172 41.26 -20.36 -7.45
CA SER A 172 42.48 -21.17 -7.31
C SER A 172 42.82 -21.52 -5.85
N MET A 173 42.34 -20.74 -4.87
CA MET A 173 42.59 -20.94 -3.43
C MET A 173 41.41 -21.64 -2.73
N ASP A 174 40.18 -21.40 -3.17
CA ASP A 174 38.95 -21.85 -2.50
C ASP A 174 38.64 -23.35 -2.70
N GLN A 175 39.27 -23.99 -3.69
CA GLN A 175 39.09 -25.41 -3.95
C GLN A 175 39.64 -26.30 -2.80
N ALA A 176 40.44 -25.73 -1.89
CA ALA A 176 41.03 -26.39 -0.73
C ALA A 176 40.23 -26.22 0.59
N GLY A 177 39.08 -25.52 0.57
CA GLY A 177 38.34 -25.14 1.80
C GLY A 177 36.89 -25.64 1.88
N ARG A 178 36.47 -26.60 1.06
CA ARG A 178 35.08 -27.06 0.92
C ARG A 178 34.54 -27.88 2.11
N ASP A 179 35.22 -27.87 3.26
CA ASP A 179 34.98 -28.78 4.39
C ASP A 179 34.35 -28.09 5.61
N GLY A 180 33.66 -26.96 5.43
CA GLY A 180 33.20 -26.14 6.55
C GLY A 180 31.85 -25.48 6.36
N GLY A 181 30.77 -26.26 6.38
CA GLY A 181 29.42 -25.72 6.48
C GLY A 181 28.44 -26.75 7.02
N CYS A 182 27.82 -26.42 8.17
CA CYS A 182 26.59 -27.02 8.70
C CYS A 182 25.67 -27.42 7.54
N GLU A 183 25.64 -28.71 7.24
CA GLU A 183 25.04 -29.25 6.03
C GLU A 183 23.53 -29.08 6.13
N VAL A 184 22.81 -28.97 5.01
CA VAL A 184 21.34 -28.87 5.00
C VAL A 184 20.68 -29.94 5.88
N ALA A 185 21.35 -31.08 6.07
CA ALA A 185 21.01 -32.13 7.02
C ALA A 185 20.81 -31.64 8.47
N ASP A 186 21.73 -30.85 9.03
CA ASP A 186 21.65 -30.34 10.41
C ASP A 186 20.49 -29.36 10.61
N ALA A 187 20.12 -28.64 9.54
CA ALA A 187 18.96 -27.75 9.54
C ALA A 187 17.65 -28.53 9.45
N ILE A 188 17.62 -29.62 8.68
CA ILE A 188 16.46 -30.53 8.59
C ILE A 188 16.21 -31.22 9.94
N GLU A 189 17.25 -31.64 10.64
CA GLU A 189 17.13 -32.29 11.95
C GLU A 189 16.41 -31.39 12.98
N LYS A 190 16.65 -30.07 12.94
CA LYS A 190 16.02 -29.07 13.82
C LYS A 190 14.55 -28.78 13.51
N LEU A 191 14.04 -29.20 12.34
CA LEU A 191 12.63 -29.05 11.96
C LEU A 191 11.77 -30.22 12.47
N VAL A 192 12.39 -31.31 12.94
CA VAL A 192 11.66 -32.42 13.54
C VAL A 192 11.20 -31.99 14.93
N PRO A 193 9.88 -31.90 15.20
CA PRO A 193 9.42 -31.60 16.55
C PRO A 193 9.92 -32.69 17.49
N ALA A 194 10.49 -32.31 18.63
CA ALA A 194 10.91 -33.27 19.65
C ALA A 194 9.72 -34.18 19.98
N VAL A 195 9.87 -35.48 19.75
CA VAL A 195 8.84 -36.48 20.09
C VAL A 195 8.53 -36.29 21.58
N PRO A 196 7.29 -35.97 21.96
CA PRO A 196 6.97 -35.71 23.36
C PRO A 196 7.27 -36.94 24.20
N GLU A 197 7.78 -36.76 25.42
CA GLU A 197 8.25 -37.83 26.32
C GLU A 197 7.16 -38.86 26.69
N ASN A 198 5.90 -38.62 26.30
CA ASN A 198 4.79 -39.54 26.58
C ASN A 198 3.68 -39.49 25.51
N PRO A 199 3.88 -40.10 24.33
CA PRO A 199 2.88 -40.13 23.26
C PRO A 199 1.64 -40.94 23.64
N GLU A 200 1.78 -41.91 24.55
CA GLU A 200 0.70 -42.78 25.02
C GLU A 200 -0.37 -42.01 25.82
N LYS A 201 0.03 -41.03 26.63
CA LYS A 201 -0.89 -40.20 27.43
C LYS A 201 -1.78 -39.29 26.57
N MET A 202 -1.37 -38.97 25.35
CA MET A 202 -2.15 -38.11 24.44
C MET A 202 -3.22 -38.90 23.67
N LEU A 203 -2.99 -40.20 23.47
CA LEU A 203 -3.96 -41.11 22.85
C LEU A 203 -5.03 -41.59 23.84
N ASP A 204 -4.71 -41.61 25.14
CA ASP A 204 -5.63 -42.03 26.21
C ASP A 204 -6.67 -40.94 26.56
N GLN A 205 -6.26 -39.67 26.54
CA GLN A 205 -7.14 -38.51 26.83
C GLN A 205 -8.31 -38.34 25.86
N GLY A 206 -8.23 -38.92 24.65
CA GLY A 206 -9.32 -38.91 23.68
C GLY A 206 -10.34 -40.04 23.86
N ARG A 207 -10.05 -41.04 24.69
CA ARG A 207 -10.93 -42.19 24.95
C ARG A 207 -11.81 -42.00 26.18
N GLU A 208 -11.36 -41.21 27.15
CA GLU A 208 -12.09 -40.95 28.39
C GLU A 208 -13.08 -39.76 28.32
N GLN A 209 -13.09 -38.97 27.24
CA GLN A 209 -14.08 -37.87 27.07
C GLN A 209 -15.39 -38.29 26.38
N SER A 210 -15.59 -39.59 26.09
CA SER A 210 -16.79 -40.11 25.42
C SER A 210 -17.59 -41.11 26.26
N GLU A 211 -17.60 -40.98 27.58
CA GLU A 211 -18.48 -41.75 28.46
C GLU A 211 -19.14 -40.79 29.46
N ASP A 212 -20.06 -39.96 28.99
CA ASP A 212 -21.16 -39.36 29.78
C ASP A 212 -22.05 -38.52 28.85
N ASP A 213 -22.90 -39.16 28.04
CA ASP A 213 -24.12 -38.51 27.54
C ASP A 213 -25.34 -39.42 27.80
N PRO A 214 -26.25 -39.05 28.72
CA PRO A 214 -27.33 -39.90 29.17
C PRO A 214 -28.53 -39.83 28.23
N SER A 215 -29.16 -40.98 27.99
CA SER A 215 -30.55 -41.12 27.53
C SER A 215 -30.84 -40.76 26.06
N ILE A 216 -30.72 -41.74 25.17
CA ILE A 216 -31.59 -41.82 24.00
C ILE A 216 -32.76 -42.74 24.37
N GLU A 217 -33.88 -42.13 24.79
CA GLU A 217 -35.18 -42.80 24.85
C GLU A 217 -35.58 -43.22 23.42
N LEU A 218 -35.82 -44.51 23.24
CA LEU A 218 -36.48 -45.06 22.05
C LEU A 218 -37.98 -44.70 22.12
N PRO A 219 -38.58 -44.07 21.09
CA PRO A 219 -40.02 -43.94 21.03
C PRO A 219 -40.64 -45.30 20.68
N ASP A 220 -41.41 -45.81 21.65
CA ASP A 220 -42.40 -46.87 21.52
C ASP A 220 -43.54 -46.38 20.63
N ASP A 221 -43.65 -46.90 19.41
CA ASP A 221 -44.82 -46.69 18.56
C ASP A 221 -45.38 -48.04 18.10
N GLY A 222 -46.35 -48.53 18.87
CA GLY A 222 -47.25 -49.60 18.47
C GLY A 222 -48.35 -49.09 17.54
N LYS A 223 -48.51 -49.75 16.39
CA LYS A 223 -49.79 -50.27 15.86
C LYS A 223 -49.59 -51.13 14.62
#